data_AF-A0A661MKY2-F1
#
_entry.id   AF-A0A661MKY2-F1
#
_cell.length_a   1.000
_cell.length_b   1.000
_cell.length_c   1.000
_cell.angle_alpha   90.00
_cell.angle_beta   90.00
_cell.angle_gamma   90.00
#
_symmetry.space_group_name_H-M   'P 1'
#
loop_
_entity.id
_entity.type
_entity.pdbx_description
1 polymer ?
#
loop_
_entity_poly.entity_id
_entity_poly.type
_entity_poly.pdbx_seq_one_letter_code
_entity_poly.pdbx_strand_id
1 'polypeptide(L)'
;MIEPPGTQLWADSRWRDGWRVQRRWDGEASRLLNPAGRIVCRGPLAECEQALDTAYPTPLPADHLVVLLHGLGRTRRSLARLDRALADAGFTTARLDYPSTRKPIQVHAATVAELLDHVPTPTKLSFVSHSLGGLIIRQLFTYDSPWRSAIERIVMLAPPNQGASLAGSLDKGSVMRGILGPSYGQIAQGFASTLPVPDVPVAIFAGDVAGVPGDGLVTVDETRLAGSSEHHIVPAIHTFVMNHPAVIRGAISFLSGAPDR
;
A
#
# COMPACT_ATOMS: atom_id res chain seq x y z
N MET A 1 14.63 6.68 -10.67
CA MET A 1 13.47 7.54 -10.39
C MET A 1 13.85 8.48 -9.25
N ILE A 2 13.75 9.79 -9.47
CA ILE A 2 14.06 10.81 -8.46
C ILE A 2 12.72 11.13 -7.76
N GLU A 3 12.62 10.99 -6.43
CA GLU A 3 11.44 11.53 -5.75
C GLU A 3 11.66 13.01 -5.48
N PRO A 4 10.61 13.83 -5.67
CA PRO A 4 10.65 15.21 -5.20
C PRO A 4 10.67 15.27 -3.67
N PRO A 5 11.23 16.34 -3.09
CA PRO A 5 11.25 16.52 -1.64
C PRO A 5 9.83 16.50 -1.04
N GLY A 6 9.76 16.04 0.21
CA GLY A 6 8.54 16.05 1.01
C GLY A 6 7.50 15.00 0.63
N THR A 7 7.85 13.89 -0.04
CA THR A 7 6.90 12.83 -0.46
C THR A 7 5.93 12.36 0.64
N GLN A 8 6.35 12.36 1.91
CA GLN A 8 5.49 12.08 3.07
C GLN A 8 4.34 13.06 3.30
N LEU A 9 4.27 14.14 2.53
CA LEU A 9 3.23 15.17 2.59
C LEU A 9 2.19 15.03 1.48
N TRP A 10 2.36 14.08 0.55
CA TRP A 10 1.57 13.98 -0.67
C TRP A 10 0.87 12.63 -0.76
N ALA A 11 -0.37 12.64 -1.27
CA ALA A 11 -1.13 11.46 -1.64
C ALA A 11 -1.35 11.44 -3.15
N ASP A 12 -1.12 10.30 -3.78
CA ASP A 12 -1.55 10.06 -5.17
C ASP A 12 -3.10 10.06 -5.19
N SER A 13 -3.69 10.94 -5.99
CA SER A 13 -5.15 11.07 -6.18
C SER A 13 -5.62 10.66 -7.56
N ARG A 14 -4.73 10.70 -8.57
CA ARG A 14 -4.94 10.11 -9.90
C ARG A 14 -3.71 9.31 -10.29
N TRP A 15 -3.90 8.23 -11.03
CA TRP A 15 -2.81 7.41 -11.55
C TRP A 15 -3.13 6.93 -12.97
N ARG A 16 -2.18 7.05 -13.91
CA ARG A 16 -2.25 6.47 -15.26
C ARG A 16 -0.85 6.07 -15.72
N ASP A 17 -0.57 4.77 -15.74
CA ASP A 17 0.69 4.21 -16.25
C ASP A 17 1.94 4.96 -15.72
N GLY A 18 2.00 5.15 -14.40
CA GLY A 18 3.09 5.85 -13.72
C GLY A 18 3.00 7.38 -13.67
N TRP A 19 2.13 8.02 -14.47
CA TRP A 19 1.73 9.42 -14.26
C TRP A 19 0.85 9.54 -13.01
N ARG A 20 1.08 10.59 -12.22
CA ARG A 20 0.42 10.74 -10.91
C ARG A 20 0.08 12.19 -10.63
N VAL A 21 -1.19 12.47 -10.40
CA VAL A 21 -1.60 13.70 -9.73
C VAL A 21 -1.54 13.45 -8.23
N GLN A 22 -0.89 14.35 -7.53
CA GLN A 22 -0.73 14.29 -6.08
C GLN A 22 -1.37 15.49 -5.42
N ARG A 23 -2.05 15.25 -4.29
CA ARG A 23 -2.58 16.28 -3.40
C ARG A 23 -1.78 16.31 -2.11
N ARG A 24 -1.46 17.51 -1.62
CA ARG A 24 -0.84 17.69 -0.30
C ARG A 24 -1.85 17.31 0.78
N TRP A 25 -1.37 16.80 1.92
CA TRP A 25 -2.20 16.26 2.99
C TRP A 25 -3.19 17.28 3.62
N ASP A 26 -2.90 18.58 3.52
CA ASP A 26 -3.77 19.69 3.96
C ASP A 26 -4.72 20.18 2.86
N GLY A 27 -4.59 19.68 1.64
CA GLY A 27 -5.42 20.05 0.50
C GLY A 27 -5.02 21.36 -0.17
N GLU A 28 -3.99 22.05 0.30
CA GLU A 28 -3.61 23.39 -0.18
C GLU A 28 -2.92 23.40 -1.54
N ALA A 29 -2.36 22.25 -1.97
CA ALA A 29 -1.56 22.19 -3.18
C ALA A 29 -1.73 20.86 -3.91
N SER A 30 -1.66 20.93 -5.25
CA SER A 30 -1.58 19.76 -6.13
C SER A 30 -0.35 19.83 -7.04
N ARG A 31 0.09 18.67 -7.51
CA ARG A 31 1.17 18.55 -8.48
C ARG A 31 0.96 17.34 -9.40
N LEU A 32 1.38 17.46 -10.65
CA LEU A 32 1.48 16.34 -11.58
C LEU A 32 2.93 15.86 -11.66
N LEU A 33 3.13 14.56 -11.50
CA LEU A 33 4.41 13.89 -11.73
C LEU A 33 4.32 13.00 -12.96
N ASN A 34 5.35 13.03 -13.78
CA ASN A 34 5.54 12.08 -14.86
C ASN A 34 6.07 10.72 -14.34
N PRO A 35 6.14 9.67 -15.18
CA PRO A 35 6.61 8.34 -14.76
C PRO A 35 8.05 8.34 -14.20
N ALA A 36 8.89 9.29 -14.61
CA ALA A 36 10.26 9.44 -14.07
C ALA A 36 10.30 10.05 -12.66
N GLY A 37 9.16 10.52 -12.14
CA GLY A 37 9.02 11.20 -10.85
C GLY A 37 9.27 12.71 -10.90
N ARG A 38 9.40 13.30 -12.10
CA ARG A 38 9.60 14.75 -12.24
C ARG A 38 8.27 15.46 -12.16
N ILE A 39 8.24 16.55 -11.39
CA ILE A 39 7.08 17.44 -11.33
C ILE A 39 7.01 18.21 -12.64
N VAL A 40 5.87 18.13 -13.32
CA VAL A 40 5.62 18.82 -14.60
C VAL A 40 4.52 19.88 -14.51
N CYS A 41 3.69 19.83 -13.46
CA CYS A 41 2.68 20.85 -13.17
C CYS A 41 2.56 21.03 -11.64
N ARG A 42 2.28 22.26 -11.22
CA ARG A 42 1.87 22.64 -9.86
C ARG A 42 0.74 23.63 -9.97
N GLY A 43 -0.31 23.47 -9.17
CA GLY A 43 -1.46 24.37 -9.21
C GLY A 43 -2.68 23.77 -8.50
N PRO A 44 -3.86 24.34 -8.75
CA PRO A 44 -5.15 23.73 -8.43
C PRO A 44 -5.26 22.30 -8.95
N LEU A 45 -6.08 21.48 -8.28
CA LEU A 45 -6.27 20.08 -8.65
C LEU A 45 -6.74 19.93 -10.11
N ALA A 46 -7.74 20.70 -10.50
CA ALA A 46 -8.31 20.67 -11.85
C ALA A 46 -7.27 20.97 -12.94
N GLU A 47 -6.33 21.89 -12.70
CA GLU A 47 -5.26 22.18 -13.66
C GLU A 47 -4.28 21.00 -13.78
N CYS A 48 -3.95 20.35 -12.67
CA CYS A 48 -3.09 19.17 -12.68
C CYS A 48 -3.77 17.96 -13.37
N GLU A 49 -5.09 17.82 -13.21
CA GLU A 49 -5.90 16.80 -13.89
C GLU A 49 -5.99 17.08 -15.38
N GLN A 50 -6.26 18.32 -15.78
CA GLN A 50 -6.26 18.71 -17.18
C GLN A 50 -4.88 18.49 -17.83
N ALA A 51 -3.79 18.81 -17.11
CA ALA A 51 -2.44 18.52 -17.57
C ALA A 51 -2.17 17.02 -17.70
N LEU A 52 -2.74 16.19 -16.82
CA LEU A 52 -2.69 14.73 -16.95
C LEU A 52 -3.43 14.26 -18.20
N ASP A 53 -4.64 14.77 -18.45
CA ASP A 53 -5.43 14.42 -19.64
C ASP A 53 -4.71 14.79 -20.94
N THR A 54 -4.04 15.95 -20.98
CA THR A 54 -3.24 16.37 -22.12
C THR A 54 -1.98 15.53 -22.30
N ALA A 55 -1.28 15.19 -21.21
CA ALA A 55 -0.03 14.46 -21.28
C ALA A 55 -0.22 12.96 -21.53
N TYR A 56 -1.29 12.38 -20.96
CA TYR A 56 -1.60 10.96 -21.02
C TYR A 56 -3.12 10.74 -20.86
N PRO A 57 -3.86 10.66 -21.98
CA PRO A 57 -5.28 10.34 -21.97
C PRO A 57 -5.56 9.03 -21.23
N THR A 58 -6.81 8.85 -20.79
CA THR A 58 -7.24 7.63 -20.09
C THR A 58 -6.91 6.38 -20.93
N PRO A 59 -6.08 5.45 -20.40
CA PRO A 59 -5.71 4.25 -21.14
C PRO A 59 -6.88 3.26 -21.21
N LEU A 60 -6.74 2.23 -22.04
CA LEU A 60 -7.61 1.06 -21.95
C LEU A 60 -7.45 0.37 -20.59
N PRO A 61 -8.47 -0.36 -20.10
CA PRO A 61 -8.34 -1.19 -18.91
C PRO A 61 -7.16 -2.15 -19.02
N ALA A 62 -6.39 -2.28 -17.94
CA ALA A 62 -5.34 -3.29 -17.85
C ALA A 62 -5.96 -4.68 -17.70
N ASP A 63 -5.29 -5.71 -18.22
CA ASP A 63 -5.66 -7.10 -17.95
C ASP A 63 -5.52 -7.41 -16.45
N HIS A 64 -4.33 -7.18 -15.88
CA HIS A 64 -4.08 -7.36 -14.45
C HIS A 64 -3.34 -6.17 -13.85
N LEU A 65 -4.05 -5.39 -13.03
CA LEU A 65 -3.49 -4.30 -12.25
C LEU A 65 -3.16 -4.74 -10.82
N VAL A 66 -1.93 -4.49 -10.38
CA VAL A 66 -1.49 -4.71 -9.00
C VAL A 66 -1.23 -3.36 -8.34
N VAL A 67 -1.98 -3.02 -7.30
CA VAL A 67 -1.80 -1.79 -6.51
C VAL A 67 -0.89 -2.06 -5.33
N LEU A 68 0.16 -1.25 -5.16
CA LEU A 68 1.15 -1.40 -4.09
C LEU A 68 1.05 -0.26 -3.05
N LEU A 69 0.84 -0.62 -1.78
CA LEU A 69 0.71 0.32 -0.65
C LEU A 69 1.82 0.11 0.41
N HIS A 70 2.60 1.15 0.68
CA HIS A 70 3.76 1.08 1.59
C HIS A 70 3.36 1.07 3.09
N GLY A 71 4.35 0.96 3.98
CA GLY A 71 4.12 1.04 5.44
C GLY A 71 4.15 2.46 6.00
N LEU A 72 3.90 2.57 7.30
CA LEU A 72 3.97 3.83 8.05
C LEU A 72 5.39 4.41 8.05
N GLY A 73 5.51 5.73 7.88
CA GLY A 73 6.79 6.44 7.83
C GLY A 73 7.63 6.14 6.57
N ARG A 74 7.08 5.41 5.60
CA ARG A 74 7.73 5.05 4.34
C ARG A 74 7.10 5.77 3.17
N THR A 75 7.80 5.79 2.05
CA THR A 75 7.24 6.16 0.75
C THR A 75 7.11 4.92 -0.12
N ARG A 76 6.52 5.10 -1.29
CA ARG A 76 6.39 4.05 -2.30
C ARG A 76 7.73 3.44 -2.71
N ARG A 77 8.87 4.15 -2.57
CA ARG A 77 10.22 3.56 -2.84
C ARG A 77 10.52 2.31 -2.04
N SER A 78 9.94 2.18 -0.85
CA SER A 78 10.14 0.99 -0.02
C SER A 78 9.71 -0.31 -0.72
N LEU A 79 8.79 -0.22 -1.68
CA LEU A 79 8.30 -1.34 -2.48
C LEU A 79 8.92 -1.42 -3.89
N ALA A 80 9.93 -0.60 -4.21
CA ALA A 80 10.44 -0.48 -5.59
C ALA A 80 11.03 -1.77 -6.16
N ARG A 81 11.65 -2.61 -5.32
CA ARG A 81 12.21 -3.89 -5.75
C ARG A 81 11.12 -4.88 -6.11
N LEU A 82 10.08 -4.97 -5.27
CA LEU A 82 8.93 -5.84 -5.49
C LEU A 82 8.11 -5.38 -6.69
N ASP A 83 7.85 -4.08 -6.81
CA ASP A 83 7.22 -3.43 -7.97
C ASP A 83 7.89 -3.81 -9.29
N ARG A 84 9.22 -3.68 -9.35
CA ARG A 84 9.98 -4.05 -10.54
C ARG A 84 9.83 -5.54 -10.86
N ALA A 85 9.95 -6.41 -9.87
CA ALA A 85 9.82 -7.85 -10.09
C ALA A 85 8.41 -8.25 -10.56
N LEU A 86 7.36 -7.57 -10.08
CA LEU A 86 5.99 -7.75 -10.57
C LEU A 86 5.84 -7.26 -12.02
N ALA A 87 6.37 -6.08 -12.33
CA ALA A 87 6.35 -5.56 -13.70
C ALA A 87 7.11 -6.47 -14.68
N ASP A 88 8.30 -6.96 -14.28
CA ASP A 88 9.10 -7.92 -15.05
C ASP A 88 8.38 -9.27 -15.23
N ALA A 89 7.46 -9.62 -14.32
CA ALA A 89 6.59 -10.80 -14.42
C ALA A 89 5.32 -10.56 -15.26
N GLY A 90 5.13 -9.37 -15.84
CA GLY A 90 4.04 -9.05 -16.76
C GLY A 90 2.82 -8.38 -16.13
N PHE A 91 2.86 -8.02 -14.84
CA PHE A 91 1.78 -7.28 -14.21
C PHE A 91 1.87 -5.78 -14.52
N THR A 92 0.72 -5.13 -14.72
CA THR A 92 0.65 -3.66 -14.64
C THR A 92 0.68 -3.26 -13.18
N THR A 93 1.57 -2.36 -12.77
CA THR A 93 1.70 -1.99 -11.35
C THR A 93 1.40 -0.52 -11.08
N ALA A 94 0.55 -0.27 -10.07
CA ALA A 94 0.27 1.03 -9.51
C ALA A 94 0.86 1.13 -8.10
N ARG A 95 2.13 1.52 -8.01
CA ARG A 95 2.79 1.77 -6.73
C ARG A 95 2.51 3.18 -6.22
N LEU A 96 1.74 3.30 -5.15
CA LEU A 96 1.17 4.59 -4.70
C LEU A 96 1.92 5.16 -3.49
N ASP A 97 2.00 6.50 -3.43
CA ASP A 97 2.39 7.28 -2.25
C ASP A 97 1.15 7.80 -1.51
N TYR A 98 1.22 7.82 -0.19
CA TYR A 98 0.28 8.53 0.67
C TYR A 98 0.97 9.03 1.95
N PRO A 99 0.46 10.09 2.60
CA PRO A 99 1.13 10.73 3.72
C PRO A 99 0.86 9.97 5.02
N SER A 100 1.44 8.77 5.14
CA SER A 100 1.14 7.76 6.17
C SER A 100 1.17 8.26 7.62
N THR A 101 1.93 9.32 7.89
CA THR A 101 2.12 9.93 9.22
C THR A 101 1.23 11.18 9.45
N ARG A 102 0.28 11.47 8.56
CA ARG A 102 -0.51 12.72 8.60
C ARG A 102 -2.01 12.49 8.73
N LYS A 103 -2.52 11.33 8.34
CA LYS A 103 -3.95 11.04 8.31
C LYS A 103 -4.26 9.67 8.93
N PRO A 104 -5.51 9.43 9.33
CA PRO A 104 -5.95 8.11 9.79
C PRO A 104 -6.16 7.14 8.63
N ILE A 105 -6.23 5.84 8.93
CA ILE A 105 -6.37 4.73 7.98
C ILE A 105 -7.57 4.93 7.04
N GLN A 106 -8.71 5.39 7.57
CA GLN A 106 -9.92 5.64 6.79
C GLN A 106 -9.71 6.69 5.69
N VAL A 107 -8.98 7.75 5.98
CA VAL A 107 -8.71 8.81 5.00
C VAL A 107 -7.76 8.32 3.92
N HIS A 108 -6.78 7.49 4.27
CA HIS A 108 -5.92 6.85 3.29
C HIS A 108 -6.70 5.90 2.37
N ALA A 109 -7.58 5.07 2.93
CA ALA A 109 -8.45 4.20 2.15
C ALA A 109 -9.40 4.98 1.25
N ALA A 110 -10.02 6.06 1.75
CA ALA A 110 -10.88 6.93 0.95
C ALA A 110 -10.13 7.53 -0.26
N THR A 111 -8.87 7.93 -0.06
CA THR A 111 -8.04 8.48 -1.15
C THR A 111 -7.71 7.42 -2.19
N VAL A 112 -7.40 6.19 -1.76
CA VAL A 112 -7.14 5.08 -2.69
C VAL A 112 -8.42 4.68 -3.43
N ALA A 113 -9.57 4.63 -2.75
CA ALA A 113 -10.87 4.37 -3.38
C ALA A 113 -11.20 5.43 -4.44
N GLU A 114 -11.09 6.72 -4.10
CA GLU A 114 -11.29 7.82 -5.05
C GLU A 114 -10.36 7.72 -6.26
N LEU A 115 -9.09 7.36 -6.04
CA LEU A 115 -8.13 7.15 -7.14
C LEU A 115 -8.58 5.99 -8.04
N LEU A 116 -9.01 4.87 -7.46
CA LEU A 116 -9.47 3.70 -8.20
C LEU A 116 -10.76 3.96 -8.99
N ASP A 117 -11.64 4.83 -8.50
CA ASP A 117 -12.83 5.28 -9.25
C ASP A 117 -12.47 6.01 -10.56
N HIS A 118 -11.24 6.53 -10.68
CA HIS A 118 -10.71 7.19 -11.88
C HIS A 118 -9.80 6.29 -12.72
N VAL A 119 -9.56 5.05 -12.30
CA VAL A 119 -8.82 4.05 -13.08
C VAL A 119 -9.85 3.19 -13.81
N PRO A 120 -9.75 3.02 -15.14
CA PRO A 120 -10.60 2.07 -15.86
C PRO A 120 -10.50 0.69 -15.21
N THR A 121 -11.65 0.14 -14.78
CA THR A 121 -11.70 -1.12 -14.04
C THR A 121 -10.97 -2.23 -14.81
N PRO A 122 -9.88 -2.78 -14.26
CA PRO A 122 -9.12 -3.83 -14.94
C PRO A 122 -9.91 -5.14 -14.97
N THR A 123 -9.50 -6.08 -15.82
CA THR A 123 -10.07 -7.45 -15.79
C THR A 123 -9.79 -8.11 -14.43
N LYS A 124 -8.58 -7.91 -13.91
CA LYS A 124 -8.15 -8.37 -12.58
C LYS A 124 -7.50 -7.23 -11.81
N LEU A 125 -7.94 -7.04 -10.58
CA LEU A 125 -7.34 -6.14 -9.61
C LEU A 125 -6.73 -6.97 -8.48
N SER A 126 -5.52 -6.63 -8.08
CA SER A 126 -4.87 -7.22 -6.92
C SER A 126 -4.12 -6.18 -6.12
N PHE A 127 -3.83 -6.53 -4.87
CA PHE A 127 -3.11 -5.63 -3.98
C PHE A 127 -1.89 -6.30 -3.38
N VAL A 128 -0.85 -5.51 -3.19
CA VAL A 128 0.33 -5.87 -2.40
C VAL A 128 0.58 -4.77 -1.40
N SER A 129 0.84 -5.11 -0.14
CA SER A 129 1.07 -4.10 0.88
C SER A 129 2.22 -4.43 1.81
N HIS A 130 2.76 -3.38 2.44
CA HIS A 130 3.63 -3.52 3.61
C HIS A 130 2.98 -2.90 4.84
N SER A 131 2.95 -3.63 5.95
CA SER A 131 2.55 -3.13 7.27
C SER A 131 1.21 -2.39 7.23
N LEU A 132 1.18 -1.10 7.56
CA LEU A 132 0.01 -0.21 7.48
C LEU A 132 -0.81 -0.35 6.18
N GLY A 133 -0.16 -0.57 5.04
CA GLY A 133 -0.84 -0.76 3.76
C GLY A 133 -1.86 -1.90 3.77
N GLY A 134 -1.61 -2.96 4.56
CA GLY A 134 -2.53 -4.09 4.70
C GLY A 134 -3.83 -3.70 5.40
N LEU A 135 -3.75 -2.81 6.39
CA LEU A 135 -4.93 -2.26 7.07
C LEU A 135 -5.72 -1.32 6.16
N ILE A 136 -5.03 -0.55 5.31
CA ILE A 136 -5.69 0.30 4.31
C ILE A 136 -6.44 -0.58 3.30
N ILE A 137 -5.85 -1.69 2.82
CA ILE A 137 -6.55 -2.63 1.96
C ILE A 137 -7.78 -3.19 2.64
N ARG A 138 -7.68 -3.64 3.91
CA ARG A 138 -8.85 -4.12 4.66
C ARG A 138 -9.92 -3.04 4.76
N GLN A 139 -9.54 -1.78 4.99
CA GLN A 139 -10.49 -0.67 5.00
C GLN A 139 -11.15 -0.43 3.63
N LEU A 140 -10.47 -0.70 2.50
CA LEU A 140 -11.08 -0.60 1.16
C LEU A 140 -12.27 -1.56 0.97
N PHE A 141 -12.32 -2.67 1.72
CA PHE A 141 -13.43 -3.64 1.64
C PHE A 141 -14.73 -3.13 2.25
N THR A 142 -14.74 -1.93 2.85
CA THR A 142 -15.98 -1.26 3.29
C THR A 142 -16.60 -0.38 2.20
N TYR A 143 -15.97 -0.25 1.04
CA TYR A 143 -16.44 0.58 -0.07
C TYR A 143 -17.19 -0.27 -1.10
N ASP A 144 -18.29 0.28 -1.61
CA ASP A 144 -19.06 -0.28 -2.71
C ASP A 144 -18.78 0.53 -3.97
N SER A 145 -17.90 0.01 -4.83
CA SER A 145 -17.43 0.66 -6.07
C SER A 145 -17.29 -0.36 -7.20
N PRO A 146 -17.39 0.04 -8.48
CA PRO A 146 -17.30 -0.89 -9.61
C PRO A 146 -16.03 -1.75 -9.67
N TRP A 147 -14.88 -1.24 -9.17
CA TRP A 147 -13.63 -1.98 -9.13
C TRP A 147 -13.59 -3.07 -8.04
N ARG A 148 -14.54 -3.08 -7.09
CA ARG A 148 -14.58 -4.02 -5.96
C ARG A 148 -14.76 -5.47 -6.40
N SER A 149 -15.53 -5.71 -7.46
CA SER A 149 -15.77 -7.03 -8.04
C SER A 149 -14.58 -7.56 -8.84
N ALA A 150 -13.67 -6.68 -9.27
CA ALA A 150 -12.45 -7.06 -9.99
C ALA A 150 -11.32 -7.50 -9.04
N ILE A 151 -11.46 -7.29 -7.71
CA ILE A 151 -10.43 -7.71 -6.76
C ILE A 151 -10.39 -9.23 -6.67
N GLU A 152 -9.26 -9.83 -7.02
CA GLU A 152 -9.11 -11.29 -6.99
C GLU A 152 -8.17 -11.78 -5.89
N ARG A 153 -7.07 -11.06 -5.60
CA ARG A 153 -6.01 -11.54 -4.71
C ARG A 153 -5.32 -10.42 -3.95
N ILE A 154 -4.91 -10.71 -2.73
CA ILE A 154 -4.19 -9.77 -1.86
C ILE A 154 -2.94 -10.42 -1.27
N VAL A 155 -1.83 -9.70 -1.33
CA VAL A 155 -0.60 -10.04 -0.61
C VAL A 155 -0.33 -9.01 0.48
N MET A 156 -0.15 -9.46 1.71
CA MET A 156 0.18 -8.61 2.85
C MET A 156 1.55 -8.98 3.43
N LEU A 157 2.42 -7.99 3.55
CA LEU A 157 3.79 -8.15 4.05
C LEU A 157 3.89 -7.54 5.44
N ALA A 158 4.10 -8.36 6.46
CA ALA A 158 4.12 -7.98 7.87
C ALA A 158 2.94 -7.08 8.30
N PRO A 159 1.67 -7.42 7.97
CA PRO A 159 0.52 -6.60 8.37
C PRO A 159 0.30 -6.68 9.89
N PRO A 160 0.00 -5.59 10.60
CA PRO A 160 -0.38 -5.65 12.02
C PRO A 160 -1.87 -5.99 12.19
N ASN A 161 -2.29 -7.16 11.70
CA ASN A 161 -3.71 -7.55 11.60
C ASN A 161 -4.41 -7.69 12.95
N GLN A 162 -3.67 -8.12 13.98
CA GLN A 162 -4.14 -8.22 15.37
C GLN A 162 -3.63 -7.06 16.24
N GLY A 163 -3.05 -6.01 15.63
CA GLY A 163 -2.35 -4.94 16.32
C GLY A 163 -0.83 -5.06 16.21
N ALA A 164 -0.11 -4.19 16.92
CA ALA A 164 1.35 -4.16 16.99
C ALA A 164 1.80 -3.80 18.40
N SER A 165 1.73 -4.77 19.31
CA SER A 165 2.07 -4.64 20.72
C SER A 165 3.51 -4.20 20.94
N LEU A 166 4.45 -4.74 20.17
CA LEU A 166 5.87 -4.36 20.22
C LEU A 166 6.06 -2.89 19.85
N ALA A 167 5.43 -2.44 18.77
CA ALA A 167 5.43 -1.02 18.40
C ALA A 167 4.83 -0.15 19.52
N GLY A 168 3.68 -0.55 20.07
CA GLY A 168 3.03 0.14 21.19
C GLY A 168 3.92 0.27 22.43
N SER A 169 4.69 -0.75 22.76
CA SER A 169 5.60 -0.75 23.92
C SER A 169 6.78 0.23 23.79
N LEU A 170 7.11 0.66 22.56
CA LEU A 170 8.11 1.69 22.30
C LEU A 170 7.58 3.12 22.51
N ASP A 171 6.26 3.30 22.69
CA ASP A 171 5.63 4.60 22.94
C ASP A 171 5.69 4.99 24.43
N LYS A 172 6.86 5.47 24.87
CA LYS A 172 7.05 6.05 26.21
C LYS A 172 6.40 7.45 26.30
N GLY A 173 5.08 7.51 26.35
CA GLY A 173 4.33 8.74 26.69
C GLY A 173 3.86 9.61 25.52
N SER A 174 3.33 9.01 24.43
CA SER A 174 2.72 9.68 23.28
C SER A 174 3.68 10.43 22.33
N VAL A 175 4.99 10.38 22.57
CA VAL A 175 6.00 10.99 21.68
C VAL A 175 5.97 10.33 20.30
N MET A 176 5.86 9.00 20.25
CA MET A 176 5.82 8.27 18.97
C MET A 176 4.54 8.58 18.20
N ARG A 177 3.42 8.79 18.88
CA ARG A 177 2.16 9.22 18.25
C ARG A 177 2.26 10.61 17.62
N GLY A 178 3.00 11.55 18.23
CA GLY A 178 3.23 12.87 17.65
C GLY A 178 4.07 12.85 16.37
N ILE A 179 4.99 11.89 16.25
CA ILE A 179 5.91 11.74 15.10
C ILE A 179 5.29 10.88 14.00
N LEU A 180 4.72 9.73 14.37
CA LEU A 180 4.17 8.72 13.46
C LEU A 180 2.69 8.97 13.13
N GLY A 181 2.04 9.90 13.82
CA GLY A 181 0.75 10.44 13.43
C GLY A 181 -0.47 9.54 13.71
N PRO A 182 -1.63 9.88 13.12
CA PRO A 182 -2.91 9.26 13.51
C PRO A 182 -2.98 7.76 13.27
N SER A 183 -2.46 7.27 12.14
CA SER A 183 -2.47 5.84 11.81
C SER A 183 -1.74 4.98 12.86
N TYR A 184 -0.64 5.49 13.42
CA TYR A 184 0.06 4.82 14.53
C TYR A 184 -0.85 4.68 15.76
N GLY A 185 -1.50 5.79 16.15
CA GLY A 185 -2.40 5.80 17.29
C GLY A 185 -3.56 4.82 17.13
N GLN A 186 -4.10 4.69 15.92
CA GLN A 186 -5.16 3.71 15.62
C GLN A 186 -4.69 2.26 15.77
N ILE A 187 -3.50 1.94 15.27
CA ILE A 187 -2.93 0.58 15.43
C ILE A 187 -2.72 0.28 16.92
N ALA A 188 -2.12 1.21 17.67
CA ALA A 188 -1.89 1.05 19.10
C ALA A 188 -3.18 0.89 19.92
N GLN A 189 -4.28 1.48 19.45
CA GLN A 189 -5.61 1.40 20.07
C GLN A 189 -6.45 0.21 19.58
N GLY A 190 -5.88 -0.70 18.79
CA GLY A 190 -6.55 -1.93 18.36
C GLY A 190 -7.55 -1.75 17.21
N PHE A 191 -7.49 -0.64 16.45
CA PHE A 191 -8.37 -0.38 15.31
C PHE A 191 -8.33 -1.50 14.25
N ALA A 192 -7.22 -2.25 14.14
CA ALA A 192 -7.10 -3.37 13.22
C ALA A 192 -8.19 -4.46 13.44
N SER A 193 -8.70 -4.60 14.66
CA SER A 193 -9.76 -5.58 14.98
C SER A 193 -11.15 -5.18 14.45
N THR A 194 -11.37 -3.90 14.14
CA THR A 194 -12.65 -3.40 13.59
C THR A 194 -12.72 -3.47 12.08
N LEU A 195 -11.60 -3.76 11.41
CA LEU A 195 -11.52 -3.81 9.95
C LEU A 195 -12.05 -5.15 9.43
N PRO A 196 -12.74 -5.17 8.26
CA PRO A 196 -13.25 -6.41 7.71
C PRO A 196 -12.10 -7.36 7.31
N VAL A 197 -12.46 -8.64 7.20
CA VAL A 197 -11.62 -9.66 6.56
C VAL A 197 -11.98 -9.66 5.08
N PRO A 198 -11.00 -9.55 4.16
CA PRO A 198 -11.26 -9.68 2.73
C PRO A 198 -11.91 -11.03 2.39
N ASP A 199 -12.95 -11.00 1.56
CA ASP A 199 -13.68 -12.18 1.05
C ASP A 199 -13.03 -12.76 -0.22
N VAL A 200 -11.74 -12.51 -0.41
CA VAL A 200 -10.92 -12.95 -1.54
C VAL A 200 -9.65 -13.62 -0.99
N PRO A 201 -8.98 -14.48 -1.78
CA PRO A 201 -7.71 -15.08 -1.37
C PRO A 201 -6.67 -14.07 -0.88
N VAL A 202 -6.10 -14.34 0.29
CA VAL A 202 -5.05 -13.53 0.93
C VAL A 202 -3.83 -14.38 1.26
N ALA A 203 -2.66 -13.97 0.78
CA ALA A 203 -1.36 -14.49 1.22
C ALA A 203 -0.69 -13.49 2.17
N ILE A 204 -0.16 -14.00 3.28
CA ILE A 204 0.52 -13.19 4.30
C ILE A 204 1.97 -13.66 4.43
N PHE A 205 2.91 -12.72 4.43
CA PHE A 205 4.33 -12.98 4.69
C PHE A 205 4.74 -12.28 5.99
N ALA A 206 4.97 -13.06 7.04
CA ALA A 206 5.44 -12.59 8.34
C ALA A 206 6.97 -12.64 8.41
N GLY A 207 7.59 -11.55 8.89
CA GLY A 207 9.01 -11.57 9.21
C GLY A 207 9.25 -12.22 10.58
N ASP A 208 10.31 -13.00 10.69
CA ASP A 208 10.75 -13.57 11.97
C ASP A 208 12.27 -13.71 12.00
N VAL A 209 12.95 -13.09 12.95
CA VAL A 209 14.42 -13.09 13.03
C VAL A 209 14.89 -13.52 14.41
N ALA A 210 15.76 -14.52 14.45
CA ALA A 210 16.32 -15.03 15.70
C ALA A 210 16.95 -13.90 16.55
N GLY A 211 16.60 -13.88 17.84
CA GLY A 211 17.09 -12.88 18.80
C GLY A 211 16.30 -11.57 18.83
N VAL A 212 15.28 -11.42 17.99
CA VAL A 212 14.34 -10.29 18.00
C VAL A 212 12.91 -10.85 18.01
N PRO A 213 11.98 -10.34 18.83
CA PRO A 213 10.59 -10.77 18.76
C PRO A 213 9.98 -10.49 17.38
N GLY A 214 9.65 -11.55 16.64
CA GLY A 214 9.13 -11.47 15.27
C GLY A 214 10.06 -10.70 14.33
N ASP A 215 9.53 -9.69 13.67
CA ASP A 215 10.29 -8.86 12.74
C ASP A 215 10.87 -7.57 13.39
N GLY A 216 10.72 -7.43 14.71
CA GLY A 216 11.15 -6.26 15.49
C GLY A 216 10.09 -5.17 15.66
N LEU A 217 8.94 -5.27 14.99
CA LEU A 217 7.78 -4.38 15.21
C LEU A 217 6.45 -5.13 15.31
N VAL A 218 6.33 -6.26 14.61
CA VAL A 218 5.14 -7.10 14.55
C VAL A 218 5.57 -8.55 14.74
N THR A 219 4.90 -9.26 15.63
CA THR A 219 5.10 -10.70 15.82
C THR A 219 4.43 -11.50 14.71
N VAL A 220 4.87 -12.75 14.52
CA VAL A 220 4.24 -13.67 13.55
C VAL A 220 2.74 -13.82 13.83
N ASP A 221 2.33 -13.94 15.09
CA ASP A 221 0.93 -14.10 15.46
C ASP A 221 0.11 -12.83 15.21
N GLU A 222 0.69 -11.65 15.41
CA GLU A 222 0.02 -10.38 15.10
C GLU A 222 -0.26 -10.19 13.59
N THR A 223 0.51 -10.87 12.73
CA THR A 223 0.25 -10.85 11.29
C THR A 223 -0.92 -11.71 10.85
N ARG A 224 -1.36 -12.67 11.68
CA ARG A 224 -2.39 -13.63 11.29
C ARG A 224 -3.72 -12.92 10.99
N LEU A 225 -4.43 -13.43 10.00
CA LEU A 225 -5.79 -13.04 9.68
C LEU A 225 -6.61 -14.31 9.43
N ALA A 226 -7.68 -14.49 10.20
CA ALA A 226 -8.61 -15.58 9.97
C ALA A 226 -9.17 -15.49 8.54
N GLY A 227 -9.21 -16.62 7.83
CA GLY A 227 -9.63 -16.66 6.42
C GLY A 227 -8.52 -16.38 5.39
N SER A 228 -7.28 -16.10 5.81
CA SER A 228 -6.14 -16.06 4.88
C SER A 228 -5.91 -17.45 4.25
N SER A 229 -5.57 -17.45 2.96
CA SER A 229 -5.30 -18.66 2.18
C SER A 229 -3.91 -19.21 2.47
N GLU A 230 -2.95 -18.31 2.69
CA GLU A 230 -1.56 -18.66 2.93
C GLU A 230 -0.95 -17.76 4.02
N HIS A 231 -0.10 -18.36 4.86
CA HIS A 231 0.65 -17.65 5.88
C HIS A 231 2.08 -18.20 5.93
N HIS A 232 3.01 -17.40 5.42
CA HIS A 232 4.42 -17.74 5.26
C HIS A 232 5.27 -16.98 6.27
N ILE A 233 6.29 -17.65 6.80
CA ILE A 233 7.28 -17.03 7.69
C ILE A 233 8.61 -16.89 6.92
N VAL A 234 9.22 -15.71 6.97
CA VAL A 234 10.49 -15.43 6.29
C VAL A 234 11.52 -14.81 7.25
N PRO A 235 12.82 -15.15 7.11
CA PRO A 235 13.87 -14.64 7.98
C PRO A 235 14.26 -13.19 7.62
N ALA A 236 13.38 -12.23 7.95
CA ALA A 236 13.57 -10.82 7.63
C ALA A 236 12.99 -9.89 8.71
N ILE A 237 13.72 -8.83 9.03
CA ILE A 237 13.22 -7.76 9.89
C ILE A 237 12.19 -6.91 9.15
N HIS A 238 11.34 -6.20 9.91
CA HIS A 238 10.16 -5.47 9.41
C HIS A 238 10.49 -4.54 8.23
N THR A 239 11.65 -3.88 8.32
CA THR A 239 12.08 -2.87 7.36
C THR A 239 12.45 -3.43 5.99
N PHE A 240 12.81 -4.72 5.91
CA PHE A 240 13.34 -5.34 4.70
C PHE A 240 12.54 -6.56 4.22
N VAL A 241 11.46 -6.95 4.92
CA VAL A 241 10.60 -8.10 4.55
C VAL A 241 10.17 -8.05 3.08
N MET A 242 9.78 -6.88 2.57
CA MET A 242 9.37 -6.67 1.17
C MET A 242 10.48 -6.87 0.12
N ASN A 243 11.74 -6.86 0.55
CA ASN A 243 12.89 -7.07 -0.33
C ASN A 243 13.40 -8.52 -0.27
N HIS A 244 12.84 -9.35 0.61
CA HIS A 244 13.28 -10.72 0.78
C HIS A 244 12.95 -11.55 -0.49
N PRO A 245 13.89 -12.31 -1.05
CA PRO A 245 13.67 -13.04 -2.30
C PRO A 245 12.48 -14.01 -2.26
N ALA A 246 12.25 -14.68 -1.13
CA ALA A 246 11.11 -15.59 -0.98
C ALA A 246 9.76 -14.84 -0.99
N VAL A 247 9.71 -13.61 -0.43
CA VAL A 247 8.52 -12.77 -0.47
C VAL A 247 8.20 -12.34 -1.89
N ILE A 248 9.22 -11.91 -2.65
CA ILE A 248 9.04 -11.48 -4.04
C ILE A 248 8.53 -12.64 -4.90
N ARG A 249 9.16 -13.82 -4.80
CA ARG A 249 8.74 -15.01 -5.56
C ARG A 249 7.34 -15.48 -5.17
N GLY A 250 7.06 -15.58 -3.86
CA GLY A 250 5.75 -16.00 -3.37
C GLY A 250 4.64 -15.03 -3.76
N ALA A 251 4.89 -13.70 -3.69
CA ALA A 251 3.93 -12.70 -4.14
C ALA A 251 3.60 -12.85 -5.64
N ILE A 252 4.61 -13.05 -6.50
CA ILE A 252 4.40 -13.28 -7.93
C ILE A 252 3.61 -14.58 -8.16
N SER A 253 4.05 -15.69 -7.55
CA SER A 253 3.40 -17.01 -7.65
C SER A 253 1.92 -16.94 -7.30
N PHE A 254 1.62 -16.37 -6.12
CA PHE A 254 0.27 -16.21 -5.60
C PHE A 254 -0.61 -15.37 -6.54
N LEU A 255 -0.10 -14.20 -6.99
CA LEU A 255 -0.84 -13.30 -7.87
C LEU A 255 -1.09 -13.89 -9.26
N SER A 256 -0.16 -14.68 -9.78
CA SER A 256 -0.34 -15.40 -11.06
C SER A 256 -1.34 -16.55 -10.97
N GLY A 257 -1.75 -16.96 -9.76
CA GLY A 257 -2.58 -18.15 -9.55
C GLY A 257 -1.86 -19.46 -9.92
N ALA A 258 -0.54 -19.44 -10.00
CA ALA A 258 0.26 -20.64 -10.21
C ALA A 258 0.46 -21.36 -8.86
N PRO A 259 0.38 -22.71 -8.80
CA PRO A 259 0.84 -23.42 -7.61
C PRO A 259 2.35 -23.20 -7.44
N ASP A 260 2.78 -22.99 -6.19
CA ASP A 260 4.19 -22.84 -5.84
C ASP A 260 5.02 -23.98 -6.45
N ARG A 261 6.01 -23.64 -7.27
CA ARG A 261 6.99 -24.57 -7.86
C ARG A 261 8.26 -24.63 -7.03
#